data_AF-A0AAV5YTJ3-F1
#
_entry.id   AF-A0AAV5YTJ3-F1
#
_cell.length_a   1.000
_cell.length_b   1.000
_cell.length_c   1.000
_cell.angle_alpha   90.00
_cell.angle_beta   90.00
_cell.angle_gamma   90.00
#
_symmetry.space_group_name_H-M   'P 1'
#
loop_
_entity.id
_entity.type
_entity.pdbx_description
1 polymer ?
#
loop_
_entity_poly.entity_id
_entity_poly.type
_entity_poly.pdbx_seq_one_letter_code
_entity_poly.pdbx_strand_id
1 'polypeptide(L)'
;MKPAFVVLPLLAILGSGAPALGVECKAPKVVVPTSVGIAYCADPAFDAVVAAQARKTRADVRAQRQAGKLVIYASTPISPRGGGHVPTNLAIAASVEARLAKEYGNAVWVLNPGRYQMESVNGREPGGAEYMVMWTSVLAGEDGTGKDVDMAHFTGPGDMRAFFGCGRDDVTGCIDRWLTEHAATDAKLKADVADVPAKRQAFIRYYAMRASSAFSSG
;
A
#
# COMPACT_ATOMS: atom_id res chain seq x y z
N MET A 1 -25.95 49.86 -51.07
CA MET A 1 -25.82 48.84 -50.01
C MET A 1 -24.34 48.72 -49.64
N LYS A 2 -23.95 49.13 -48.43
CA LYS A 2 -22.59 49.02 -47.89
C LYS A 2 -22.65 48.04 -46.70
N PRO A 3 -21.74 47.06 -46.56
CA PRO A 3 -21.72 46.20 -45.38
C PRO A 3 -21.03 46.93 -44.22
N ALA A 4 -21.64 46.88 -43.04
CA ALA A 4 -21.06 47.35 -41.80
C ALA A 4 -20.18 46.25 -41.19
N PHE A 5 -18.89 46.54 -40.97
CA PHE A 5 -18.00 45.71 -40.18
C PHE A 5 -18.28 45.94 -38.69
N VAL A 6 -18.67 44.88 -37.97
CA VAL A 6 -18.75 44.89 -36.51
C VAL A 6 -17.42 44.41 -35.96
N VAL A 7 -16.69 45.31 -35.31
CA VAL A 7 -15.48 45.00 -34.54
C VAL A 7 -15.92 44.61 -33.14
N LEU A 8 -15.80 43.33 -32.77
CA LEU A 8 -15.92 42.90 -31.37
C LEU A 8 -14.62 43.20 -30.62
N PRO A 9 -14.67 43.77 -29.40
CA PRO A 9 -13.48 43.92 -28.58
C PRO A 9 -13.11 42.57 -27.94
N LEU A 10 -11.84 42.18 -28.06
CA LEU A 10 -11.26 41.05 -27.36
C LEU A 10 -11.13 41.43 -25.87
N LEU A 11 -11.96 40.86 -25.00
CA LEU A 11 -11.86 41.03 -23.55
C LEU A 11 -10.70 40.15 -23.06
N ALA A 12 -9.61 40.78 -22.59
CA ALA A 12 -8.51 40.10 -21.93
C ALA A 12 -8.98 39.57 -20.57
N ILE A 13 -9.12 38.24 -20.45
CA ILE A 13 -9.38 37.58 -19.18
C ILE A 13 -8.05 37.53 -18.41
N LEU A 14 -7.91 38.42 -17.42
CA LEU A 14 -6.88 38.35 -16.39
C LEU A 14 -7.02 37.01 -15.66
N GLY A 15 -5.97 36.20 -15.73
CA GLY A 15 -5.86 34.93 -15.03
C GLY A 15 -5.95 35.14 -13.52
N SER A 16 -7.11 34.87 -12.95
CA SER A 16 -7.27 34.58 -11.53
C SER A 16 -6.52 33.28 -11.25
N GLY A 17 -5.35 33.40 -10.62
CA GLY A 17 -4.69 32.26 -9.99
C GLY A 17 -5.68 31.61 -9.03
N ALA A 18 -6.17 30.42 -9.39
CA ALA A 18 -6.98 29.63 -8.49
C ALA A 18 -6.17 29.41 -7.21
N PRO A 19 -6.72 29.69 -6.01
CA PRO A 19 -6.05 29.30 -4.79
C PRO A 19 -5.86 27.80 -4.84
N ALA A 20 -4.60 27.34 -4.77
CA ALA A 20 -4.31 25.95 -4.50
C ALA A 20 -5.09 25.60 -3.22
N LEU A 21 -6.07 24.72 -3.32
CA LEU A 21 -6.77 24.18 -2.17
C LEU A 21 -5.69 23.54 -1.30
N GLY A 22 -5.24 24.27 -0.27
CA GLY A 22 -4.23 23.79 0.65
C GLY A 22 -4.79 22.55 1.32
N VAL A 23 -4.11 21.41 1.16
CA VAL A 23 -4.44 20.21 1.92
C VAL A 23 -4.18 20.53 3.38
N GLU A 24 -5.25 20.68 4.17
CA GLU A 24 -5.11 20.98 5.59
C GLU A 24 -4.96 19.65 6.37
N CYS A 25 -3.81 19.48 7.01
CA CYS A 25 -3.52 18.30 7.81
C CYS A 25 -3.90 18.54 9.27
N LYS A 26 -4.54 17.55 9.90
CA LYS A 26 -4.80 17.59 11.34
C LYS A 26 -3.50 17.45 12.11
N ALA A 27 -3.17 18.44 12.95
CA ALA A 27 -2.04 18.38 13.87
C ALA A 27 -1.99 17.05 14.65
N PRO A 28 -0.80 16.45 14.87
CA PRO A 28 0.53 17.01 14.60
C PRO A 28 1.01 16.85 13.14
N LYS A 29 0.18 16.34 12.24
CA LYS A 29 0.57 16.04 10.87
C LYS A 29 0.72 17.30 10.03
N VAL A 30 1.65 17.25 9.09
CA VAL A 30 1.90 18.31 8.11
C VAL A 30 1.82 17.72 6.70
N VAL A 31 1.68 18.61 5.70
CA VAL A 31 1.74 18.21 4.31
C VAL A 31 3.19 17.84 3.96
N VAL A 32 3.41 16.58 3.61
CA VAL A 32 4.69 16.06 3.15
C VAL A 32 4.60 15.77 1.66
N PRO A 33 5.22 16.59 0.78
CA PRO A 33 5.27 16.31 -0.65
C PRO A 33 6.26 15.18 -0.95
N THR A 34 5.99 14.44 -2.03
CA THR A 34 6.89 13.42 -2.57
C THR A 34 7.47 13.86 -3.91
N SER A 35 8.53 13.17 -4.36
CA SER A 35 9.20 13.46 -5.63
C SER A 35 8.31 13.31 -6.86
N VAL A 36 7.18 12.61 -6.75
CA VAL A 36 6.22 12.38 -7.84
C VAL A 36 4.97 13.28 -7.75
N GLY A 37 5.01 14.33 -6.93
CA GLY A 37 3.93 15.32 -6.82
C GLY A 37 2.72 14.87 -5.99
N ILE A 38 2.76 13.68 -5.38
CA ILE A 38 1.75 13.24 -4.40
C ILE A 38 2.13 13.80 -3.03
N ALA A 39 1.16 14.29 -2.26
CA ALA A 39 1.37 14.78 -0.90
C ALA A 39 0.53 14.01 0.11
N TYR A 40 1.11 13.79 1.30
CA TYR A 40 0.47 13.06 2.39
C TYR A 40 0.47 13.88 3.67
N CYS A 41 -0.55 13.70 4.51
CA CYS A 41 -0.55 14.22 5.88
C CYS A 41 0.18 13.24 6.82
N ALA A 42 1.47 13.48 7.03
CA ALA A 42 2.33 12.65 7.88
C ALA A 42 2.89 13.43 9.06
N ASP A 43 3.22 12.74 10.14
CA ASP A 43 3.80 13.31 11.36
C ASP A 43 5.33 13.44 11.22
N PRO A 44 5.89 14.66 11.28
CA PRO A 44 7.34 14.90 11.15
C PRO A 44 8.21 14.14 12.15
N ALA A 45 7.64 13.72 13.28
CA ALA A 45 8.39 12.90 14.25
C ALA A 45 8.91 11.59 13.64
N PHE A 46 8.29 11.11 12.55
CA PHE A 46 8.68 9.88 11.86
C PHE A 46 9.64 10.11 10.68
N ASP A 47 10.01 11.34 10.36
CA ASP A 47 10.83 11.65 9.17
C ASP A 47 12.15 10.86 9.13
N ALA A 48 12.81 10.75 10.29
CA ALA A 48 14.07 10.01 10.40
C ALA A 48 13.90 8.51 10.11
N VAL A 49 12.85 7.87 10.66
CA VAL A 49 12.59 6.44 10.44
C VAL A 49 12.09 6.17 9.03
N VAL A 50 11.25 7.05 8.48
CA VAL A 50 10.80 7.01 7.07
C VAL A 50 12.01 7.07 6.14
N ALA A 51 12.90 8.03 6.34
CA ALA A 51 14.07 8.21 5.48
C ALA A 51 15.06 7.04 5.63
N ALA A 52 15.30 6.56 6.85
CA ALA A 52 16.17 5.41 7.09
C ALA A 52 15.63 4.13 6.42
N GLN A 53 14.33 3.87 6.57
CA GLN A 53 13.68 2.72 5.98
C GLN A 53 13.69 2.79 4.46
N ALA A 54 13.37 3.95 3.86
CA ALA A 54 13.43 4.14 2.42
C ALA A 54 14.85 3.92 1.86
N ARG A 55 15.89 4.42 2.54
CA ARG A 55 17.30 4.19 2.15
C ARG A 55 17.67 2.71 2.20
N LYS A 56 17.31 2.01 3.27
CA LYS A 56 17.55 0.56 3.42
C LYS A 56 16.87 -0.21 2.28
N THR A 57 15.58 0.02 2.06
CA THR A 57 14.81 -0.67 1.02
C THR A 57 15.39 -0.41 -0.37
N ARG A 58 15.77 0.83 -0.70
CA ARG A 58 16.44 1.15 -1.98
C ARG A 58 17.82 0.50 -2.11
N ALA A 59 18.58 0.36 -1.02
CA ALA A 59 19.85 -0.34 -1.03
C ALA A 59 19.68 -1.83 -1.36
N ASP A 60 18.67 -2.48 -0.77
CA ASP A 60 18.33 -3.88 -1.09
C ASP A 60 17.93 -4.03 -2.55
N VAL A 61 17.05 -3.15 -3.06
CA VAL A 61 16.65 -3.12 -4.48
C VAL A 61 17.88 -3.01 -5.40
N ARG A 62 18.78 -2.06 -5.11
CA ARG A 62 20.01 -1.89 -5.89
C ARG A 62 20.92 -3.12 -5.84
N ALA A 63 21.09 -3.73 -4.67
CA ALA A 63 21.92 -4.92 -4.53
C ALA A 63 21.37 -6.09 -5.37
N GLN A 64 20.05 -6.27 -5.41
CA GLN A 64 19.43 -7.33 -6.20
C GLN A 64 19.54 -7.06 -7.70
N ARG A 65 19.37 -5.80 -8.14
CA ARG A 65 19.61 -5.41 -9.54
C ARG A 65 21.08 -5.61 -9.94
N GLN A 66 22.03 -5.27 -9.08
CA GLN A 66 23.46 -5.51 -9.30
C GLN A 66 23.79 -7.01 -9.39
N ALA A 67 23.02 -7.85 -8.69
CA ALA A 67 23.07 -9.32 -8.80
C ALA A 67 22.34 -9.87 -10.04
N GLY A 68 21.87 -9.00 -10.96
CA GLY A 68 21.21 -9.39 -12.21
C GLY A 68 19.75 -9.81 -12.06
N LYS A 69 19.10 -9.49 -10.94
CA LYS A 69 17.68 -9.80 -10.70
C LYS A 69 16.77 -8.73 -11.28
N LEU A 70 15.64 -9.18 -11.83
CA LEU A 70 14.47 -8.33 -12.05
C LEU A 70 13.70 -8.13 -10.74
N VAL A 71 13.22 -6.93 -10.49
CA VAL A 71 12.54 -6.54 -9.25
C VAL A 71 11.03 -6.51 -9.47
N ILE A 72 10.32 -7.38 -8.74
CA ILE A 72 8.86 -7.40 -8.68
C ILE A 72 8.40 -6.75 -7.37
N TYR A 73 7.69 -5.63 -7.44
CA TYR A 73 7.00 -5.08 -6.28
C TYR A 73 5.69 -5.83 -6.02
N ALA A 74 5.62 -6.58 -4.92
CA ALA A 74 4.40 -7.28 -4.51
C ALA A 74 3.53 -6.35 -3.66
N SER A 75 2.62 -5.61 -4.30
CA SER A 75 1.68 -4.71 -3.64
C SER A 75 0.62 -5.51 -2.86
N THR A 76 0.99 -5.94 -1.65
CA THR A 76 0.09 -6.56 -0.68
C THR A 76 -0.29 -5.53 0.39
N PRO A 77 -1.59 -5.31 0.68
CA PRO A 77 -1.99 -4.40 1.73
C PRO A 77 -1.62 -4.98 3.11
N ILE A 78 -0.75 -4.27 3.85
CA ILE A 78 -0.34 -4.69 5.20
C ILE A 78 -1.28 -4.13 6.26
N SER A 79 -1.80 -2.92 6.06
CA SER A 79 -2.75 -2.25 6.96
C SER A 79 -3.98 -3.11 7.28
N PRO A 80 -4.46 -3.13 8.55
CA PRO A 80 -5.69 -3.83 8.93
C PRO A 80 -6.96 -3.06 8.53
N ARG A 81 -6.82 -1.89 7.89
CA ARG A 81 -7.94 -1.03 7.51
C ARG A 81 -8.94 -1.79 6.64
N GLY A 82 -10.22 -1.62 6.96
CA GLY A 82 -11.32 -2.22 6.19
C GLY A 82 -11.65 -3.67 6.56
N GLY A 83 -11.04 -4.21 7.62
CA GLY A 83 -11.34 -5.54 8.16
C GLY A 83 -10.17 -6.52 8.14
N GLY A 84 -9.00 -6.10 7.64
CA GLY A 84 -7.80 -6.92 7.66
C GLY A 84 -7.22 -7.12 9.07
N HIS A 85 -6.29 -8.05 9.17
CA HIS A 85 -5.54 -8.39 10.37
C HIS A 85 -4.05 -8.39 10.02
N VAL A 86 -3.24 -7.56 10.68
CA VAL A 86 -1.84 -7.31 10.28
C VAL A 86 -1.02 -8.62 10.21
N PRO A 87 -1.02 -9.50 11.22
CA PRO A 87 -0.30 -10.77 11.12
C PRO A 87 -0.73 -11.62 9.91
N THR A 88 -2.03 -11.68 9.61
CA THR A 88 -2.55 -12.40 8.44
C THR A 88 -2.10 -11.73 7.14
N ASN A 89 -2.12 -10.40 7.07
CA ASN A 89 -1.65 -9.66 5.90
C ASN A 89 -0.15 -9.87 5.64
N LEU A 90 0.68 -9.89 6.69
CA LEU A 90 2.11 -10.20 6.58
C LEU A 90 2.33 -11.63 6.06
N ALA A 91 1.55 -12.60 6.56
CA ALA A 91 1.61 -13.98 6.08
C ALA A 91 1.17 -14.11 4.61
N ILE A 92 0.14 -13.38 4.20
CA ILE A 92 -0.27 -13.29 2.79
C ILE A 92 0.85 -12.71 1.94
N ALA A 93 1.48 -11.61 2.38
CA ALA A 93 2.57 -10.98 1.63
C ALA A 93 3.76 -11.94 1.43
N ALA A 94 4.12 -12.71 2.46
CA ALA A 94 5.12 -13.76 2.38
C ALA A 94 4.71 -14.91 1.43
N SER A 95 3.43 -15.32 1.45
CA SER A 95 2.90 -16.32 0.52
C SER A 95 2.91 -15.85 -0.94
N VAL A 96 2.61 -14.57 -1.18
CA VAL A 96 2.70 -13.94 -2.51
C VAL A 96 4.15 -13.88 -2.98
N GLU A 97 5.08 -13.45 -2.12
CA GLU A 97 6.53 -13.50 -2.39
C GLU A 97 6.97 -14.91 -2.80
N ALA A 98 6.60 -15.93 -2.04
CA ALA A 98 6.96 -17.32 -2.35
C ALA A 98 6.36 -17.81 -3.67
N ARG A 99 5.11 -17.46 -3.98
CA ARG A 99 4.45 -17.82 -5.25
C ARG A 99 5.15 -17.17 -6.45
N LEU A 100 5.41 -15.87 -6.38
CA LEU A 100 6.09 -15.13 -7.45
C LEU A 100 7.52 -15.64 -7.64
N ALA A 101 8.26 -15.87 -6.56
CA ALA A 101 9.60 -16.44 -6.63
C ALA A 101 9.60 -17.85 -7.26
N LYS A 102 8.57 -18.66 -7.00
CA LYS A 102 8.40 -19.98 -7.64
C LYS A 102 8.05 -19.86 -9.13
N GLU A 103 7.19 -18.92 -9.49
CA GLU A 103 6.71 -18.72 -10.86
C GLU A 103 7.84 -18.25 -11.80
N TYR A 104 8.61 -17.25 -11.37
CA TYR A 104 9.65 -16.64 -12.20
C TYR A 104 11.06 -17.20 -11.91
N GLY A 105 11.21 -18.02 -10.87
CA GLY A 105 12.46 -18.68 -10.52
C GLY A 105 13.58 -17.70 -10.12
N ASN A 106 14.83 -18.10 -10.36
CA ASN A 106 16.01 -17.36 -9.93
C ASN A 106 16.24 -16.04 -10.70
N ALA A 107 15.44 -15.69 -11.70
CA ALA A 107 15.60 -14.44 -12.44
C ALA A 107 15.08 -13.21 -11.67
N VAL A 108 14.20 -13.42 -10.68
CA VAL A 108 13.53 -12.32 -9.98
C VAL A 108 13.92 -12.22 -8.52
N TRP A 109 13.72 -11.04 -7.97
CA TRP A 109 13.63 -10.77 -6.56
C TRP A 109 12.32 -10.01 -6.28
N VAL A 110 11.60 -10.44 -5.24
CA VAL A 110 10.31 -9.85 -4.90
C VAL A 110 10.50 -8.86 -3.75
N LEU A 111 10.19 -7.59 -4.02
CA LEU A 111 10.10 -6.54 -3.02
C LEU A 111 8.77 -6.70 -2.27
N ASN A 112 8.82 -7.43 -1.15
CA ASN A 112 7.69 -7.69 -0.27
C ASN A 112 7.55 -6.61 0.81
N PRO A 113 6.46 -5.81 0.83
CA PRO A 113 6.25 -4.77 1.83
C PRO A 113 6.23 -5.27 3.28
N GLY A 114 5.78 -6.50 3.50
CA GLY A 114 5.73 -7.11 4.83
C GLY A 114 7.09 -7.25 5.50
N ARG A 115 8.19 -7.18 4.74
CA ARG A 115 9.57 -7.25 5.27
C ARG A 115 10.14 -5.90 5.69
N TYR A 116 9.46 -4.80 5.37
CA TYR A 116 9.94 -3.43 5.55
C TYR A 116 9.02 -2.63 6.48
N GLN A 117 8.83 -3.14 7.70
CA GLN A 117 8.08 -2.45 8.75
C GLN A 117 8.96 -1.38 9.41
N MET A 118 8.37 -0.22 9.70
CA MET A 118 9.06 0.89 10.37
C MET A 118 8.95 0.77 11.89
N GLU A 119 9.99 1.21 12.58
CA GLU A 119 10.05 1.24 14.05
C GLU A 119 9.11 2.32 14.63
N SER A 120 8.63 2.07 15.86
CA SER A 120 7.85 3.01 16.63
C SER A 120 8.73 4.19 17.10
N VAL A 121 8.16 5.40 17.14
CA VAL A 121 8.84 6.61 17.61
C VAL A 121 8.12 7.13 18.85
N ASN A 122 8.85 7.27 19.96
CA ASN A 122 8.31 7.76 21.25
C ASN A 122 7.05 6.98 21.70
N GLY A 123 7.08 5.65 21.55
CA GLY A 123 5.96 4.77 21.90
C GLY A 123 4.76 4.83 20.95
N ARG A 124 4.88 5.49 19.79
CA ARG A 124 3.82 5.57 18.77
C ARG A 124 4.22 4.79 17.53
N GLU A 125 3.29 3.96 17.05
CA GLU A 125 3.44 3.25 15.80
C GLU A 125 3.34 4.20 14.60
N PRO A 126 4.15 3.98 13.54
CA PRO A 126 3.97 4.69 12.29
C PRO A 126 2.57 4.43 11.72
N GLY A 127 1.90 5.51 11.34
CA GLY A 127 0.60 5.43 10.69
C GLY A 127 0.75 5.15 9.20
N GLY A 128 -0.40 5.01 8.55
CA GLY A 128 -0.41 4.76 7.12
C GLY A 128 0.30 5.85 6.30
N ALA A 129 0.06 7.12 6.61
CA ALA A 129 0.63 8.21 5.84
C ALA A 129 2.16 8.19 5.82
N GLU A 130 2.78 7.82 6.93
CA GLU A 130 4.23 7.67 7.06
C GLU A 130 4.72 6.54 6.13
N TYR A 131 4.03 5.40 6.10
CA TYR A 131 4.32 4.31 5.17
C TYR A 131 4.10 4.73 3.70
N MET A 132 3.08 5.55 3.40
CA MET A 132 2.83 6.03 2.04
C MET A 132 3.93 6.98 1.57
N VAL A 133 4.42 7.88 2.44
CA VAL A 133 5.60 8.71 2.14
C VAL A 133 6.80 7.81 1.82
N MET A 134 7.05 6.81 2.67
CA MET A 134 8.16 5.87 2.52
C MET A 134 8.07 5.05 1.23
N TRP A 135 6.95 4.39 0.96
CA TRP A 135 6.76 3.57 -0.25
C TRP A 135 6.73 4.40 -1.53
N THR A 136 6.13 5.59 -1.51
CA THR A 136 6.18 6.49 -2.67
C THR A 136 7.62 6.87 -2.99
N SER A 137 8.41 7.18 -1.95
CA SER A 137 9.85 7.43 -2.11
C SER A 137 10.56 6.19 -2.67
N VAL A 138 10.39 5.02 -2.06
CA VAL A 138 11.03 3.77 -2.54
C VAL A 138 10.71 3.49 -4.00
N LEU A 139 9.42 3.49 -4.37
CA LEU A 139 8.95 3.12 -5.71
C LEU A 139 9.28 4.17 -6.77
N ALA A 140 9.37 5.45 -6.40
CA ALA A 140 9.81 6.50 -7.33
C ALA A 140 11.31 6.41 -7.66
N GLY A 141 12.10 5.72 -6.83
CA GLY A 141 13.56 5.68 -6.98
C GLY A 141 14.22 7.05 -6.74
N GLU A 142 15.52 7.14 -7.02
CA GLU A 142 16.30 8.37 -6.75
C GLU A 142 15.97 9.52 -7.71
N ASP A 143 15.64 9.21 -8.97
CA ASP A 143 15.33 10.18 -10.02
C ASP A 143 13.83 10.45 -10.19
N GLY A 144 12.97 9.80 -9.40
CA GLY A 144 11.52 9.96 -9.46
C GLY A 144 10.83 9.19 -10.59
N THR A 145 11.56 8.42 -11.39
CA THR A 145 11.01 7.72 -12.58
C THR A 145 10.47 6.33 -12.30
N GLY A 146 10.84 5.74 -11.15
CA GLY A 146 10.48 4.37 -10.76
C GLY A 146 11.17 3.25 -11.56
N LYS A 147 12.22 3.58 -12.33
CA LYS A 147 12.98 2.63 -13.16
C LYS A 147 13.59 1.42 -12.44
N ASP A 148 13.64 1.45 -11.10
CA ASP A 148 14.26 0.40 -10.29
C ASP A 148 13.33 -0.80 -10.05
N VAL A 149 12.04 -0.69 -10.41
CA VAL A 149 11.03 -1.75 -10.32
C VAL A 149 10.62 -2.17 -11.74
N ASP A 150 10.77 -3.45 -12.05
CA ASP A 150 10.50 -3.98 -13.40
C ASP A 150 9.04 -4.44 -13.58
N MET A 151 8.36 -4.79 -12.48
CA MET A 151 6.94 -5.15 -12.47
C MET A 151 6.28 -4.83 -11.12
N ALA A 152 5.00 -4.44 -11.15
CA ALA A 152 4.15 -4.43 -9.96
C ALA A 152 3.14 -5.58 -10.02
N HIS A 153 3.13 -6.43 -8.98
CA HIS A 153 2.09 -7.44 -8.75
C HIS A 153 1.10 -6.91 -7.73
N PHE A 154 -0.16 -6.70 -8.12
CA PHE A 154 -1.21 -6.29 -7.21
C PHE A 154 -1.88 -7.53 -6.61
N THR A 155 -1.79 -7.67 -5.28
CA THR A 155 -2.34 -8.84 -4.59
C THR A 155 -3.86 -8.86 -4.76
N GLY A 156 -4.35 -9.92 -5.41
CA GLY A 156 -5.74 -10.03 -5.84
C GLY A 156 -6.54 -11.10 -5.09
N PRO A 157 -7.83 -11.28 -5.44
CA PRO A 157 -8.66 -12.35 -4.87
C PRO A 157 -8.09 -13.74 -5.15
N GLY A 158 -7.35 -13.91 -6.25
CA GLY A 158 -6.64 -15.16 -6.57
C GLY A 158 -5.57 -15.51 -5.54
N ASP A 159 -4.77 -14.53 -5.13
CA ASP A 159 -3.73 -14.71 -4.11
C ASP A 159 -4.34 -14.98 -2.75
N MET A 160 -5.41 -14.28 -2.39
CA MET A 160 -6.14 -14.50 -1.14
C MET A 160 -6.67 -15.94 -1.09
N ARG A 161 -7.38 -16.39 -2.13
CA ARG A 161 -7.86 -17.77 -2.20
C ARG A 161 -6.74 -18.78 -2.12
N ALA A 162 -5.61 -18.53 -2.80
CA ALA A 162 -4.45 -19.41 -2.75
C ALA A 162 -3.86 -19.49 -1.32
N PHE A 163 -3.77 -18.37 -0.61
CA PHE A 163 -3.29 -18.32 0.78
C PHE A 163 -4.22 -19.09 1.73
N PHE A 164 -5.52 -18.84 1.65
CA PHE A 164 -6.51 -19.50 2.54
C PHE A 164 -6.83 -20.95 2.11
N GLY A 165 -6.32 -21.42 0.97
CA GLY A 165 -6.66 -22.75 0.44
C GLY A 165 -8.11 -22.85 -0.05
N CYS A 166 -8.74 -21.74 -0.43
CA CYS A 166 -10.15 -21.69 -0.77
C CYS A 166 -10.42 -21.95 -2.26
N GLY A 167 -11.37 -22.84 -2.53
CA GLY A 167 -12.00 -23.01 -3.84
C GLY A 167 -12.86 -21.80 -4.24
N ARG A 168 -13.51 -21.88 -5.41
CA ARG A 168 -14.33 -20.77 -5.95
C ARG A 168 -15.75 -20.74 -5.39
N ASP A 169 -16.27 -21.86 -4.90
CA ASP A 169 -17.71 -22.03 -4.68
C ASP A 169 -18.18 -21.55 -3.29
N ASP A 170 -17.33 -21.63 -2.27
CA ASP A 170 -17.62 -21.20 -0.89
C ASP A 170 -16.42 -20.46 -0.28
N VAL A 171 -16.05 -19.31 -0.89
CA VAL A 171 -14.90 -18.52 -0.42
C VAL A 171 -15.12 -18.02 1.01
N THR A 172 -16.30 -17.49 1.31
CA THR A 172 -16.59 -16.91 2.63
C THR A 172 -16.67 -17.95 3.73
N GLY A 173 -17.32 -19.10 3.49
CA GLY A 173 -17.36 -20.19 4.47
C GLY A 173 -15.98 -20.84 4.65
N CYS A 174 -15.17 -20.94 3.60
CA CYS A 174 -13.79 -21.39 3.70
C CYS A 174 -12.94 -20.48 4.60
N ILE A 175 -12.99 -19.16 4.39
CA ILE A 175 -12.26 -18.19 5.22
C ILE A 175 -12.76 -18.24 6.68
N ASP A 176 -14.07 -18.42 6.90
CA ASP A 176 -14.64 -18.55 8.23
C ASP A 176 -14.13 -19.79 8.97
N ARG A 177 -14.04 -20.93 8.28
CA ARG A 177 -13.43 -22.17 8.82
C ARG A 177 -11.95 -21.98 9.13
N TRP A 178 -11.20 -21.39 8.20
CA TRP A 178 -9.79 -21.05 8.40
C TRP A 178 -9.61 -20.19 9.67
N LEU A 179 -10.45 -19.17 9.85
CA LEU A 179 -10.39 -18.29 11.02
C LEU A 179 -10.68 -19.05 12.32
N THR A 180 -11.69 -19.94 12.32
CA THR A 180 -11.98 -20.79 13.49
C THR A 180 -10.81 -21.70 13.85
N GLU A 181 -10.22 -22.36 12.86
CA GLU A 181 -9.10 -23.28 13.06
C GLU A 181 -7.87 -22.55 13.61
N HIS A 182 -7.51 -21.41 13.03
CA HIS A 182 -6.33 -20.65 13.45
C HIS A 182 -6.54 -19.96 14.80
N ALA A 183 -7.76 -19.49 15.09
CA ALA A 183 -8.11 -18.94 16.39
C ALA A 183 -8.09 -19.99 17.52
N ALA A 184 -8.11 -21.29 17.21
CA ALA A 184 -7.98 -22.33 18.23
C ALA A 184 -6.60 -22.33 18.90
N THR A 185 -5.56 -21.87 18.19
CA THR A 185 -4.18 -21.81 18.69
C THR A 185 -3.63 -20.40 18.83
N ASP A 186 -4.30 -19.38 18.28
CA ASP A 186 -3.95 -17.97 18.41
C ASP A 186 -4.98 -17.24 19.28
N ALA A 187 -4.66 -17.08 20.57
CA ALA A 187 -5.53 -16.41 21.54
C ALA A 187 -5.80 -14.94 21.19
N LYS A 188 -4.86 -14.28 20.50
CA LYS A 188 -5.03 -12.87 20.10
C LYS A 188 -5.96 -12.78 18.90
N LEU A 189 -5.77 -13.59 17.86
CA LEU A 189 -6.69 -13.67 16.73
C LEU A 189 -8.10 -14.04 17.18
N LYS A 190 -8.21 -14.95 18.15
CA LYS A 190 -9.48 -15.32 18.76
C LYS A 190 -10.17 -14.12 19.41
N ALA A 191 -9.50 -13.46 20.34
CA ALA A 191 -10.06 -12.34 21.11
C ALA A 191 -10.34 -11.10 20.26
N ASP A 192 -9.43 -10.74 19.35
CA ASP A 192 -9.51 -9.48 18.58
C ASP A 192 -10.43 -9.60 17.36
N VAL A 193 -10.63 -10.82 16.83
CA VAL A 193 -11.35 -11.05 15.57
C VAL A 193 -12.41 -12.13 15.69
N ALA A 194 -12.03 -13.37 16.02
CA ALA A 194 -12.91 -14.52 15.81
C ALA A 194 -14.14 -14.53 16.74
N ASP A 195 -13.97 -14.13 18.00
CA ASP A 195 -15.03 -14.09 19.02
C ASP A 195 -15.84 -12.78 18.98
N VAL A 196 -15.45 -11.81 18.16
CA VAL A 196 -16.14 -10.53 18.00
C VAL A 196 -16.94 -10.54 16.70
N PRO A 197 -18.29 -10.75 16.71
CA PRO A 197 -19.06 -11.02 15.51
C PRO A 197 -18.89 -9.98 14.39
N ALA A 198 -18.85 -8.70 14.75
CA ALA A 198 -18.65 -7.62 13.78
C ALA A 198 -17.24 -7.65 13.14
N LYS A 199 -16.20 -8.01 13.90
CA LYS A 199 -14.82 -8.12 13.39
C LYS A 199 -14.64 -9.36 12.56
N ARG A 200 -15.22 -10.49 12.98
CA ARG A 200 -15.29 -11.73 12.20
C ARG A 200 -15.90 -11.50 10.82
N GLN A 201 -17.07 -10.86 10.76
CA GLN A 201 -17.72 -10.53 9.50
C GLN A 201 -16.90 -9.55 8.63
N ALA A 202 -16.25 -8.57 9.26
CA ALA A 202 -15.34 -7.66 8.55
C ALA A 202 -14.12 -8.39 7.97
N PHE A 203 -13.54 -9.33 8.72
CA PHE A 203 -12.42 -10.17 8.28
C PHE A 203 -12.79 -11.01 7.07
N ILE A 204 -13.90 -11.75 7.14
CA ILE A 204 -14.38 -12.61 6.05
C ILE A 204 -14.64 -11.76 4.80
N ARG A 205 -15.35 -10.64 4.94
CA ARG A 205 -15.63 -9.73 3.82
C ARG A 205 -14.35 -9.13 3.24
N TYR A 206 -13.39 -8.79 4.10
CA TYR A 206 -12.13 -8.21 3.67
C TYR A 206 -11.37 -9.17 2.77
N TYR A 207 -11.09 -10.38 3.25
CA TYR A 207 -10.29 -11.35 2.51
C TYR A 207 -11.01 -12.02 1.34
N ALA A 208 -12.35 -12.10 1.38
CA ALA A 208 -13.10 -12.63 0.25
C ALA A 208 -13.13 -11.66 -0.94
N MET A 209 -13.25 -10.35 -0.68
CA MET A 209 -13.62 -9.38 -1.72
C MET A 209 -12.83 -8.06 -1.69
N ARG A 210 -12.50 -7.53 -0.50
CA ARG A 210 -12.00 -6.16 -0.39
C ARG A 210 -10.49 -6.03 -0.40
N ALA A 211 -9.74 -7.08 -0.07
CA ALA A 211 -8.29 -6.98 0.03
C ALA A 211 -7.65 -6.53 -1.31
N SER A 212 -8.27 -6.87 -2.44
CA SER A 212 -7.84 -6.43 -3.77
C SER A 212 -8.39 -5.08 -4.23
N SER A 213 -9.32 -4.48 -3.48
CA SER A 213 -9.94 -3.18 -3.80
C SER A 213 -9.68 -2.13 -2.71
N ALA A 214 -9.07 -2.53 -1.60
CA ALA A 214 -8.66 -1.65 -0.54
C ALA A 214 -7.29 -1.09 -0.90
N PHE A 215 -7.19 0.24 -1.00
CA PHE A 215 -5.88 0.87 -1.00
C PHE A 215 -5.28 0.74 0.40
N SER A 216 -4.01 0.33 0.50
CA SER A 216 -3.32 0.41 1.78
C SER A 216 -3.26 1.87 2.19
N SER A 217 -3.54 2.15 3.45
CA SER A 217 -3.21 3.48 3.97
C SER A 217 -1.71 3.67 4.12
N GLY A 218 -0.93 2.59 3.95
CA GLY A 218 0.47 2.39 4.29
C GLY A 218 0.77 0.91 4.39
#